data_AF-A0AAD8AGI8-F1
#
_entry.id   AF-A0AAD8AGI8-F1
#
_cell.length_a   1.000
_cell.length_b   1.000
_cell.length_c   1.000
_cell.angle_alpha   90.00
_cell.angle_beta   90.00
_cell.angle_gamma   90.00
#
_symmetry.space_group_name_H-M   'P 1'
#
loop_
_entity.id
_entity.type
_entity.pdbx_description
1 polymer ?
#
loop_
_entity_poly.entity_id
_entity_poly.type
_entity_poly.pdbx_seq_one_letter_code
_entity_poly.pdbx_strand_id
1 'polypeptide(L)'
;MSISTVSTKHLARSETPSSILSSDSDIRFTRKLGSHYRCGCCILAGFLLVLLLAAAGIYLGYTFLSGEPPGERVFRATFRVVRGDFYTPELADPATEEFRIRARNYRERLNLVFRRSDLRPAFLGTEVLALDGDFPLGDG
;
A
#
# COMPACT_ATOMS: atom_id res chain seq x y z
N MET A 1 -66.87 5.66 72.49
CA MET A 1 -67.73 4.55 72.04
C MET A 1 -68.11 4.82 70.59
N SER A 2 -67.80 3.87 69.73
CA SER A 2 -67.93 3.92 68.26
C SER A 2 -69.38 3.88 67.82
N ILE A 3 -69.74 4.61 66.75
CA ILE A 3 -70.88 4.26 65.90
C ILE A 3 -70.44 4.39 64.45
N SER A 4 -70.61 3.29 63.74
CA SER A 4 -70.14 3.03 62.38
C SER A 4 -71.18 3.44 61.33
N THR A 5 -70.67 3.82 60.16
CA THR A 5 -71.32 4.02 58.86
C THR A 5 -72.20 2.85 58.38
N VAL A 6 -73.29 3.13 57.65
CA VAL A 6 -73.75 2.33 56.50
C VAL A 6 -74.39 3.24 55.44
N SER A 7 -74.00 3.00 54.18
CA SER A 7 -74.46 3.66 52.96
C SER A 7 -75.50 2.81 52.22
N THR A 8 -76.45 3.43 51.52
CA THR A 8 -77.15 2.80 50.38
C THR A 8 -77.52 3.82 49.29
N LYS A 9 -76.84 3.61 48.15
CA LYS A 9 -77.00 4.05 46.75
C LYS A 9 -78.45 4.27 46.27
N HIS A 10 -78.69 5.28 45.43
CA HIS A 10 -78.85 5.10 43.97
C HIS A 10 -79.00 6.42 43.17
N LEU A 11 -78.03 6.63 42.27
CA LEU A 11 -78.00 7.34 40.99
C LEU A 11 -79.20 8.19 40.52
N ALA A 12 -78.91 9.48 40.26
CA ALA A 12 -79.46 10.22 39.13
C ALA A 12 -78.33 10.99 38.40
N ARG A 13 -77.96 10.42 37.27
CA ARG A 13 -77.18 10.90 36.13
C ARG A 13 -77.49 12.36 35.72
N SER A 14 -76.47 13.20 35.55
CA SER A 14 -76.28 14.02 34.32
C SER A 14 -75.01 14.87 34.38
N GLU A 15 -74.11 14.57 33.44
CA GLU A 15 -73.37 15.53 32.60
C GLU A 15 -72.30 16.41 33.26
N THR A 16 -71.06 15.92 33.19
CA THR A 16 -69.96 16.82 32.81
C THR A 16 -70.07 17.09 31.31
N PRO A 17 -69.79 18.33 30.88
CA PRO A 17 -68.67 18.47 29.97
C PRO A 17 -67.71 19.56 30.46
N SER A 18 -66.57 19.09 30.94
CA SER A 18 -65.25 19.72 30.85
C SER A 18 -65.22 21.16 30.33
N SER A 19 -65.20 22.12 31.26
CA SER A 19 -64.69 23.45 31.01
C SER A 19 -63.21 23.36 30.65
N ILE A 20 -62.91 23.63 29.36
CA ILE A 20 -61.64 24.04 28.75
C ILE A 20 -60.49 24.13 29.77
N LEU A 21 -59.85 22.98 29.99
CA LEU A 21 -58.56 22.89 30.67
C LEU A 21 -57.58 23.68 29.81
N SER A 22 -57.08 24.79 30.36
CA SER A 22 -56.02 25.59 29.73
C SER A 22 -54.90 24.67 29.26
N SER A 23 -54.57 24.85 27.97
CA SER A 23 -53.34 24.48 27.28
C SER A 23 -52.21 24.02 28.20
N ASP A 24 -52.12 22.71 28.44
CA ASP A 24 -50.86 22.05 28.74
C ASP A 24 -50.80 20.77 27.92
N SER A 25 -50.71 20.98 26.60
CA SER A 25 -50.22 19.96 25.70
C SER A 25 -48.71 19.85 25.89
N ASP A 26 -48.26 19.45 27.09
CA ASP A 26 -46.90 18.93 27.24
C ASP A 26 -46.91 17.46 26.79
N ILE A 27 -47.24 17.27 25.50
CA ILE A 27 -46.72 16.12 24.78
C ILE A 27 -45.23 16.40 24.67
N ARG A 28 -44.52 16.04 25.72
CA ARG A 28 -43.08 15.88 25.68
C ARG A 28 -42.87 14.73 24.70
N PHE A 29 -42.79 15.07 23.40
CA PHE A 29 -42.00 14.32 22.44
C PHE A 29 -40.58 14.38 22.98
N THR A 30 -40.31 13.59 24.01
CA THR A 30 -38.98 13.20 24.41
C THR A 30 -38.48 12.43 23.21
N ARG A 31 -37.91 13.17 22.24
CA ARG A 31 -37.21 12.64 21.11
C ARG A 31 -35.96 11.96 21.66
N LYS A 32 -36.15 10.77 22.24
CA LYS A 32 -35.09 9.82 22.58
C LYS A 32 -34.54 9.14 21.32
N LEU A 33 -34.97 9.56 20.13
CA LEU A 33 -34.44 9.09 18.85
C LEU A 33 -32.98 9.52 18.60
N GLY A 34 -32.45 10.49 19.37
CA GLY A 34 -31.08 10.97 19.20
C GLY A 34 -30.01 10.22 20.00
N SER A 35 -30.38 9.52 21.09
CA SER A 35 -29.37 8.93 21.98
C SER A 35 -28.77 7.63 21.42
N HIS A 36 -29.59 6.77 20.83
CA HIS A 36 -29.12 5.51 20.21
C HIS A 36 -28.40 5.75 18.88
N TYR A 37 -28.83 6.74 18.08
CA TYR A 37 -28.18 7.08 16.80
C TYR A 37 -26.79 7.69 16.99
N ARG A 38 -26.55 8.43 18.07
CA ARG A 38 -25.20 8.94 18.41
C ARG A 38 -24.24 7.79 18.72
N CYS A 39 -24.69 6.77 19.46
CA CYS A 39 -23.89 5.58 19.74
C CYS A 39 -23.59 4.79 18.45
N GLY A 40 -24.61 4.56 17.60
CA GLY A 40 -24.44 3.89 16.32
C GLY A 40 -23.53 4.65 15.35
N CYS A 41 -23.63 5.97 15.29
CA CYS A 41 -22.78 6.82 14.45
C CYS A 41 -21.31 6.77 14.92
N CYS A 42 -21.05 6.80 16.24
CA CYS A 42 -19.71 6.65 16.78
C CYS A 42 -19.12 5.26 16.49
N ILE A 43 -19.91 4.19 16.62
CA ILE A 43 -19.48 2.83 16.28
C ILE A 43 -19.17 2.71 14.78
N LEU A 44 -20.03 3.26 13.93
CA LEU A 44 -19.83 3.27 12.48
C LEU A 44 -18.56 4.07 12.10
N ALA A 45 -18.37 5.25 12.69
CA ALA A 45 -17.20 6.08 12.46
C ALA A 45 -15.91 5.36 12.91
N GLY A 46 -15.94 4.69 14.06
CA GLY A 46 -14.83 3.87 14.54
C GLY A 46 -14.52 2.71 13.60
N PHE A 47 -15.54 2.00 13.13
CA PHE A 47 -15.38 0.91 12.17
C PHE A 47 -14.77 1.39 10.85
N LEU A 48 -15.25 2.52 10.31
CA LEU A 48 -14.70 3.13 9.11
C LEU A 48 -13.24 3.56 9.31
N LEU A 49 -12.91 4.13 10.46
CA LEU A 49 -11.54 4.52 10.79
C LEU A 49 -10.62 3.31 10.89
N VAL A 50 -11.06 2.22 11.54
CA VAL A 50 -10.30 0.97 11.61
C VAL A 50 -10.10 0.37 10.23
N LEU A 51 -11.13 0.34 9.37
CA LEU A 51 -10.98 -0.12 7.99
C LEU A 51 -10.00 0.75 7.20
N LEU A 52 -10.04 2.07 7.39
CA LEU A 52 -9.12 3.00 6.74
C LEU A 52 -7.68 2.76 7.20
N LEU A 53 -7.45 2.57 8.51
CA LEU A 53 -6.13 2.27 9.05
C LEU A 53 -5.64 0.89 8.59
N ALA A 54 -6.52 -0.11 8.52
CA ALA A 54 -6.18 -1.43 8.01
C ALA A 54 -5.79 -1.37 6.52
N ALA A 55 -6.57 -0.65 5.69
CA ALA A 55 -6.25 -0.44 4.29
C ALA A 55 -4.95 0.34 4.10
N ALA A 56 -4.73 1.40 4.89
CA ALA A 56 -3.48 2.16 4.88
C ALA A 56 -2.30 1.29 5.33
N GLY A 57 -2.46 0.48 6.37
CA GLY A 57 -1.44 -0.46 6.83
C GLY A 57 -1.10 -1.52 5.79
N ILE A 58 -2.11 -2.08 5.11
CA ILE A 58 -1.91 -3.01 3.99
C ILE A 58 -1.23 -2.30 2.82
N TYR A 59 -1.62 -1.07 2.49
CA TYR A 59 -1.00 -0.30 1.41
C TYR A 59 0.46 0.04 1.71
N LEU A 60 0.76 0.47 2.95
CA LEU A 60 2.12 0.71 3.41
C LEU A 60 2.92 -0.59 3.43
N GLY A 61 2.32 -1.69 3.93
CA GLY A 61 2.92 -3.01 3.89
C GLY A 61 3.25 -3.46 2.47
N TYR A 62 2.32 -3.30 1.54
CA TYR A 62 2.53 -3.61 0.13
C TYR A 62 3.59 -2.71 -0.50
N THR A 63 3.57 -1.41 -0.27
CA THR A 63 4.54 -0.48 -0.87
C THR A 63 5.95 -0.64 -0.31
N PHE A 64 6.10 -0.91 1.00
CA PHE A 64 7.40 -1.00 1.66
C PHE A 64 7.94 -2.44 1.78
N LEU A 65 7.10 -3.45 2.03
CA LEU A 65 7.52 -4.86 2.14
C LEU A 65 7.34 -5.60 0.80
N SER A 66 6.25 -5.32 0.07
CA SER A 66 6.05 -5.84 -1.29
C SER A 66 6.57 -4.88 -2.35
N GLY A 67 7.54 -4.02 -1.98
CA GLY A 67 8.29 -3.23 -2.94
C GLY A 67 8.77 -4.18 -4.03
N GLU A 68 8.06 -4.15 -5.16
CA GLU A 68 8.32 -5.01 -6.31
C GLU A 68 9.83 -4.97 -6.51
N PRO A 69 10.53 -6.12 -6.46
CA PRO A 69 11.96 -6.10 -6.70
C PRO A 69 12.11 -5.35 -8.02
N PRO A 70 12.84 -4.23 -8.04
CA PRO A 70 12.86 -3.36 -9.19
C PRO A 70 13.18 -4.26 -10.37
N GLY A 71 12.22 -4.37 -11.31
CA GLY A 71 12.28 -5.36 -12.38
C GLY A 71 13.65 -5.31 -13.05
N GLU A 72 14.10 -6.43 -13.62
CA GLU A 72 15.46 -6.60 -14.16
C GLU A 72 15.99 -5.30 -14.80
N ARG A 73 17.02 -4.70 -14.18
CA ARG A 73 17.64 -3.46 -14.63
C ARG A 73 18.94 -3.78 -15.35
N VAL A 74 19.03 -3.39 -16.60
CA VAL A 74 20.24 -3.54 -17.42
C VAL A 74 21.06 -2.26 -17.35
N PHE A 75 22.31 -2.37 -16.90
CA PHE A 75 23.26 -1.27 -16.84
C PHE A 75 24.32 -1.43 -17.93
N ARG A 76 24.58 -0.35 -18.68
CA ARG A 76 25.63 -0.32 -19.70
C ARG A 76 26.90 0.28 -19.13
N ALA A 77 28.01 -0.44 -19.25
CA ALA A 77 29.34 0.01 -18.82
C ALA A 77 30.36 -0.24 -19.92
N THR A 78 31.41 0.59 -19.93
CA THR A 78 32.54 0.47 -20.85
C THR A 78 33.82 0.29 -20.03
N PHE A 79 34.61 -0.72 -20.37
CA PHE A 79 35.86 -1.01 -19.69
C PHE A 79 37.01 -0.92 -20.70
N ARG A 80 38.09 -0.26 -20.30
CA ARG A 80 39.33 -0.23 -21.07
C ARG A 80 40.29 -1.30 -20.53
N VAL A 81 40.72 -2.21 -21.39
CA VAL A 81 41.76 -3.17 -21.06
C VAL A 81 43.11 -2.46 -21.09
N VAL A 82 43.78 -2.38 -19.94
CA VAL A 82 45.07 -1.68 -19.80
C VAL A 82 46.28 -2.61 -19.93
N ARG A 83 46.13 -3.90 -19.61
CA ARG A 83 47.20 -4.91 -19.66
C ARG A 83 46.62 -6.29 -19.92
N GLY A 84 47.40 -7.13 -20.61
CA GLY A 84 47.17 -8.57 -20.70
C GLY A 84 46.50 -9.05 -21.99
N ASP A 85 45.86 -8.17 -22.75
CA ASP A 85 45.31 -8.46 -24.08
C ASP A 85 45.52 -7.25 -24.99
N PHE A 86 45.57 -7.51 -26.30
CA PHE A 86 45.71 -6.51 -27.34
C PHE A 86 44.53 -6.60 -28.29
N TYR A 87 44.15 -5.47 -28.88
CA TYR A 87 43.09 -5.42 -29.87
C TYR A 87 43.56 -6.02 -31.19
N THR A 88 42.72 -6.84 -31.81
CA THR A 88 42.87 -7.29 -33.20
C THR A 88 41.60 -6.89 -33.97
N PRO A 89 41.70 -6.63 -35.29
CA PRO A 89 40.54 -6.18 -36.08
C PRO A 89 39.42 -7.23 -36.14
N GLU A 90 39.75 -8.51 -35.96
CA GLU A 90 38.77 -9.61 -35.92
C GLU A 90 37.84 -9.53 -34.71
N LEU A 91 38.27 -8.86 -33.61
CA LEU A 91 37.45 -8.66 -32.42
C LEU A 91 36.34 -7.60 -32.62
N ALA A 92 36.39 -6.78 -33.68
CA ALA A 92 35.30 -5.84 -33.95
C ALA A 92 34.06 -6.53 -34.55
N ASP A 93 34.23 -7.69 -35.18
CA ASP A 93 33.12 -8.39 -35.82
C ASP A 93 32.57 -9.51 -34.92
N PRO A 94 31.31 -9.42 -34.46
CA PRO A 94 30.70 -10.42 -33.60
C PRO A 94 30.48 -11.78 -34.29
N ALA A 95 30.60 -11.86 -35.62
CA ALA A 95 30.51 -13.11 -36.36
C ALA A 95 31.79 -13.95 -36.28
N THR A 96 32.92 -13.38 -35.84
CA THR A 96 34.19 -14.10 -35.77
C THR A 96 34.25 -15.02 -34.54
N GLU A 97 34.97 -16.13 -34.68
CA GLU A 97 35.17 -17.05 -33.55
C GLU A 97 36.06 -16.41 -32.48
N GLU A 98 37.03 -15.58 -32.88
CA GLU A 98 37.88 -14.84 -31.94
C GLU A 98 37.07 -13.90 -31.04
N PHE A 99 36.11 -13.15 -31.59
CA PHE A 99 35.19 -12.35 -30.78
C PHE A 99 34.43 -13.23 -29.80
N ARG A 100 33.82 -14.33 -30.27
CA ARG A 100 33.00 -15.22 -29.43
C ARG A 100 33.80 -15.82 -28.27
N ILE A 101 35.01 -16.29 -28.52
CA ILE A 101 35.90 -16.85 -27.50
C ILE A 101 36.28 -15.78 -26.48
N ARG A 102 36.69 -14.59 -26.95
CA ARG A 102 37.15 -13.49 -26.09
C ARG A 102 36.02 -12.89 -25.28
N ALA A 103 34.89 -12.57 -25.90
CA ALA A 103 33.69 -12.07 -25.25
C ALA A 103 33.23 -13.05 -24.16
N ARG A 104 33.23 -14.36 -24.44
CA ARG A 104 32.92 -15.38 -23.43
C ARG A 104 33.89 -15.35 -22.25
N ASN A 105 35.20 -15.29 -22.49
CA ASN A 105 36.20 -15.25 -21.42
C ASN A 105 36.02 -14.02 -20.52
N TYR A 106 35.85 -12.83 -21.12
CA TYR A 106 35.60 -11.60 -20.38
C TYR A 106 34.30 -11.66 -19.58
N ARG A 107 33.23 -12.17 -20.17
CA ARG A 107 31.95 -12.36 -19.50
C ARG A 107 32.08 -13.26 -18.27
N GLU A 108 32.78 -14.40 -18.38
CA GLU A 108 32.99 -15.28 -17.23
C GLU A 108 33.81 -14.60 -16.12
N ARG A 109 34.85 -13.85 -16.48
CA ARG A 109 35.66 -13.10 -15.51
C ARG A 109 34.84 -12.02 -14.79
N LEU A 110 34.06 -11.23 -15.54
CA LEU A 110 33.19 -10.20 -14.98
C LEU A 110 32.13 -10.84 -14.07
N ASN A 111 31.50 -11.92 -14.50
CA ASN A 111 30.54 -12.67 -13.68
C ASN A 111 31.17 -13.13 -12.36
N LEU A 112 32.40 -13.65 -12.38
CA LEU A 112 33.11 -14.06 -11.16
C LEU A 112 33.40 -12.87 -10.24
N VAL A 113 33.82 -11.73 -10.78
CA VAL A 113 34.12 -10.52 -10.00
C VAL A 113 32.84 -9.99 -9.34
N PHE A 114 31.76 -9.81 -10.09
CA PHE A 114 30.51 -9.28 -9.55
C PHE A 114 29.86 -10.23 -8.54
N ARG A 115 29.93 -11.56 -8.77
CA ARG A 115 29.45 -12.56 -7.80
C ARG A 115 30.26 -12.61 -6.51
N ARG A 116 31.50 -12.11 -6.49
CA ARG A 116 32.33 -12.01 -5.29
C ARG A 116 32.25 -10.65 -4.61
N SER A 117 31.64 -9.66 -5.26
CA SER A 117 31.47 -8.31 -4.73
C SER A 117 30.20 -8.18 -3.87
N ASP A 118 30.03 -7.02 -3.24
CA ASP A 118 28.83 -6.67 -2.49
C ASP A 118 27.57 -6.57 -3.37
N LEU A 119 27.72 -6.55 -4.70
CA LEU A 119 26.62 -6.57 -5.67
C LEU A 119 26.03 -7.97 -5.90
N ARG A 120 26.67 -9.03 -5.36
CA ARG A 120 26.20 -10.43 -5.47
C ARG A 120 24.68 -10.63 -5.27
N PRO A 121 24.01 -10.09 -4.24
CA PRO A 121 22.59 -10.38 -4.00
C PRO A 121 21.65 -9.83 -5.08
N ALA A 122 22.06 -8.80 -5.82
CA ALA A 122 21.26 -8.19 -6.89
C ALA A 122 21.77 -8.51 -8.30
N PHE A 123 22.91 -9.20 -8.42
CA PHE A 123 23.58 -9.44 -9.70
C PHE A 123 23.08 -10.72 -10.37
N LEU A 124 22.50 -10.57 -11.56
CA LEU A 124 22.03 -11.69 -12.40
C LEU A 124 23.13 -12.21 -13.34
N GLY A 125 23.78 -11.29 -14.05
CA GLY A 125 24.81 -11.62 -15.03
C GLY A 125 25.35 -10.42 -15.78
N THR A 126 26.33 -10.69 -16.64
CA THR A 126 26.89 -9.73 -17.60
C THR A 126 26.80 -10.29 -19.01
N GLU A 127 26.75 -9.37 -19.96
CA GLU A 127 26.84 -9.64 -21.39
C GLU A 127 27.85 -8.67 -22.00
N VAL A 128 28.66 -9.17 -22.93
CA VAL A 128 29.67 -8.38 -23.66
C VAL A 128 29.07 -8.04 -25.01
N LEU A 129 28.83 -6.75 -25.25
CA LEU A 129 28.15 -6.27 -26.46
C LEU A 129 29.12 -6.03 -27.62
N ALA A 130 30.29 -5.49 -27.34
CA ALA A 130 31.30 -5.14 -28.34
C ALA A 130 32.70 -5.16 -27.72
N LEU A 131 33.71 -5.38 -28.55
CA LEU A 131 35.12 -5.35 -28.21
C LEU A 131 35.82 -4.42 -29.20
N ASP A 132 35.89 -3.15 -28.84
CA ASP A 132 36.48 -2.12 -29.67
C ASP A 132 37.90 -1.77 -29.18
N GLY A 133 38.77 -1.43 -30.12
CA GLY A 133 40.08 -0.88 -29.83
C GLY A 133 40.04 0.64 -29.89
N ASP A 134 40.59 1.31 -28.87
CA ASP A 134 41.04 2.69 -29.06
C ASP A 134 42.26 2.64 -29.98
N PHE A 135 42.05 2.88 -31.28
CA PHE A 135 43.12 3.43 -32.09
C PHE A 135 43.42 4.81 -31.51
N PRO A 136 44.64 5.10 -31.03
CA PRO A 136 44.97 6.47 -30.70
C PRO A 136 44.76 7.28 -31.97
N LEU A 137 43.79 8.19 -31.95
CA LEU A 137 43.75 9.28 -32.91
C LEU A 137 45.12 9.94 -32.80
N GLY A 138 45.91 9.79 -33.87
CA GLY A 138 47.13 10.54 -34.03
C GLY A 138 46.75 12.01 -34.07
N ASP A 139 46.96 12.69 -32.96
CA ASP A 139 47.16 14.13 -32.98
C ASP A 139 48.63 14.33 -33.38
N GLY A 140 48.82 14.79 -34.61
CA GLY A 140 50.13 15.08 -35.22
C GLY A 140 50.75 16.40 -34.78
#